data_AF-A0A7W1PZB7-F1
#
_entry.id   AF-A0A7W1PZB7-F1
#
_cell.length_a   1.000
_cell.length_b   1.000
_cell.length_c   1.000
_cell.angle_alpha   90.00
_cell.angle_beta   90.00
_cell.angle_gamma   90.00
#
_symmetry.space_group_name_H-M   'P 1'
#
loop_
_entity.id
_entity.type
_entity.pdbx_description
1 polymer ?
#
loop_
_entity_poly.entity_id
_entity_poly.type
_entity_poly.pdbx_seq_one_letter_code
_entity_poly.pdbx_strand_id
1 'polypeptide(L)'
;PAIGDGATAEVRAKVRRDGSFGTLAAALATPLVLVLTELVHNALAHAFDPGTTGEVVVTARRSAGVLDVVVADDGNGLPEGFDIEASAGLGLSIVRTLLESELDSTLCVRPRPGGGTEALITLSLRGR
;
A
#
# COMPACT_ATOMS: atom_id res chain seq x y z
N PRO A 1 -24.79 9.86 36.65
CA PRO A 1 -25.11 9.12 35.42
C PRO A 1 -23.83 8.91 34.59
N ALA A 2 -23.45 7.67 34.36
CA ALA A 2 -22.16 7.29 33.81
C ALA A 2 -21.98 7.76 32.35
N ILE A 3 -20.88 8.48 32.09
CA ILE A 3 -20.33 8.63 30.75
C ILE A 3 -19.60 7.33 30.48
N GLY A 4 -20.12 6.53 29.55
CA GLY A 4 -19.43 5.34 29.08
C GLY A 4 -18.22 5.77 28.26
N ASP A 5 -17.02 5.59 28.81
CA ASP A 5 -15.77 5.63 28.05
C ASP A 5 -15.80 4.47 27.05
N GLY A 6 -16.36 4.73 25.88
CA GLY A 6 -16.15 3.92 24.69
C GLY A 6 -14.72 4.10 24.25
N ALA A 7 -13.78 3.40 24.89
CA ALA A 7 -12.45 3.21 24.35
C ALA A 7 -12.61 2.47 23.01
N THR A 8 -12.71 3.22 21.92
CA THR A 8 -12.55 2.69 20.58
C THR A 8 -11.19 2.02 20.57
N ALA A 9 -11.17 0.70 20.43
CA ALA A 9 -9.93 -0.05 20.35
C ALA A 9 -9.23 0.33 19.04
N GLU A 10 -8.37 1.35 19.11
CA GLU A 10 -7.60 1.82 17.97
C GLU A 10 -6.73 0.66 17.45
N VAL A 11 -6.75 0.45 16.14
CA VAL A 11 -5.84 -0.45 15.45
C VAL A 11 -4.41 0.02 15.73
N ARG A 12 -3.60 -0.83 16.36
CA ARG A 12 -2.19 -0.52 16.66
C ARG A 12 -1.29 -1.17 15.62
N ALA A 13 -1.42 -0.73 14.38
CA ALA A 13 -0.53 -1.14 13.30
C ALA A 13 0.68 -0.20 13.22
N LYS A 14 1.88 -0.77 13.12
CA LYS A 14 3.11 -0.01 12.90
C LYS A 14 3.39 0.07 11.40
N VAL A 15 3.80 1.25 10.93
CA VAL A 15 4.27 1.41 9.56
C VAL A 15 5.80 1.46 9.56
N ARG A 16 6.44 0.57 8.81
CA ARG A 16 7.89 0.53 8.64
C ARG A 16 8.27 0.61 7.17
N ARG A 17 9.43 1.21 6.91
CA ARG A 17 10.07 1.21 5.59
C ARG A 17 11.26 0.27 5.58
N ASP A 18 11.38 -0.54 4.54
CA ASP A 18 12.57 -1.36 4.26
C ASP A 18 13.22 -0.96 2.92
N GLY A 19 14.55 -0.99 2.85
CA GLY A 19 15.30 -0.61 1.64
C GLY A 19 15.40 0.90 1.42
N SER A 20 15.43 1.35 0.17
CA SER A 20 15.52 2.78 -0.20
C SER A 20 15.03 3.03 -1.63
N PHE A 21 14.30 4.13 -1.82
CA PHE A 21 13.85 4.60 -3.15
C PHE A 21 15.02 5.20 -3.98
N GLY A 22 16.06 5.69 -3.29
CA GLY A 22 17.10 6.53 -3.88
C GLY A 22 16.57 7.91 -4.30
N THR A 23 17.33 8.59 -5.15
CA THR A 23 16.89 9.88 -5.72
C THR A 23 15.92 9.63 -6.86
N LEU A 24 14.77 10.30 -6.79
CA LEU A 24 13.73 10.29 -7.82
C LEU A 24 13.52 11.71 -8.32
N ALA A 25 13.24 11.84 -9.62
CA ALA A 25 12.75 13.09 -10.18
C ALA A 25 11.41 13.45 -9.51
N ALA A 26 11.17 14.74 -9.28
CA ALA A 26 9.94 15.21 -8.62
C ALA A 26 8.67 14.72 -9.34
N ALA A 27 8.72 14.63 -10.68
CA ALA A 27 7.64 14.11 -11.51
C ALA A 27 7.27 12.64 -11.20
N LEU A 28 8.22 11.83 -10.73
CA LEU A 28 7.96 10.46 -10.28
C LEU A 28 7.64 10.40 -8.78
N ALA A 29 8.29 11.24 -7.98
CA ALA A 29 8.16 11.22 -6.53
C ALA A 29 6.75 11.61 -6.06
N THR A 30 6.16 12.67 -6.62
CA THR A 30 4.84 13.16 -6.22
C THR A 30 3.73 12.13 -6.41
N PRO A 31 3.50 11.56 -7.61
CA PRO A 31 2.47 10.54 -7.80
C PRO A 31 2.78 9.27 -6.99
N LEU A 32 4.05 8.87 -6.86
CA LEU A 32 4.42 7.70 -6.06
C LEU A 32 4.07 7.90 -4.56
N VAL A 33 4.29 9.08 -4.00
CA VAL A 33 3.92 9.36 -2.60
C VAL A 33 2.41 9.23 -2.39
N LEU A 34 1.60 9.72 -3.32
CA LEU A 34 0.14 9.59 -3.25
C LEU A 34 -0.28 8.12 -3.34
N VAL A 35 0.28 7.38 -4.30
CA VAL A 35 0.03 5.93 -4.45
C VAL A 35 0.36 5.18 -3.16
N LEU A 36 1.53 5.42 -2.58
CA LEU A 36 1.95 4.72 -1.35
C LEU A 36 1.09 5.13 -0.15
N THR A 37 0.67 6.39 -0.07
CA THR A 37 -0.21 6.87 0.99
C THR A 37 -1.55 6.13 0.95
N GLU A 38 -2.17 6.02 -0.22
CA GLU A 38 -3.43 5.31 -0.40
C GLU A 38 -3.29 3.80 -0.13
N LEU A 39 -2.21 3.16 -0.58
CA LEU A 39 -1.97 1.74 -0.31
C LEU A 39 -1.76 1.47 1.19
N VAL A 40 -1.02 2.34 1.88
CA VAL A 40 -0.85 2.24 3.34
C VAL A 40 -2.16 2.49 4.07
N HIS A 41 -2.95 3.48 3.65
CA HIS A 41 -4.28 3.72 4.23
C HIS A 41 -5.21 2.52 4.04
N ASN A 42 -5.23 1.92 2.85
CA ASN A 42 -6.03 0.73 2.58
C ASN A 42 -5.63 -0.43 3.51
N ALA A 43 -4.33 -0.66 3.69
CA ALA A 43 -3.84 -1.68 4.62
C ALA A 43 -4.29 -1.38 6.06
N LEU A 44 -4.10 -0.15 6.55
CA LEU A 44 -4.50 0.23 7.91
C LEU A 44 -6.02 0.16 8.14
N ALA A 45 -6.82 0.45 7.12
CA ALA A 45 -8.27 0.48 7.20
C ALA A 45 -8.92 -0.91 7.08
N HIS A 46 -8.29 -1.84 6.35
CA HIS A 46 -8.93 -3.10 5.97
C HIS A 46 -8.21 -4.35 6.45
N ALA A 47 -6.91 -4.28 6.73
CA ALA A 47 -6.14 -5.49 7.06
C ALA A 47 -6.33 -5.93 8.52
N PHE A 48 -6.73 -5.05 9.43
CA PHE A 48 -6.67 -5.30 10.87
C PHE A 48 -8.02 -5.10 11.56
N ASP A 49 -8.40 -6.06 12.40
CA ASP A 49 -9.59 -5.91 13.25
C ASP A 49 -9.32 -4.93 14.41
N PRO A 50 -10.35 -4.23 14.91
CA PRO A 50 -10.22 -3.35 16.06
C PRO A 50 -9.56 -4.04 17.26
N GLY A 51 -8.58 -3.38 17.88
CA GLY A 51 -7.84 -3.91 19.03
C GLY A 51 -6.73 -4.91 18.70
N THR A 52 -6.50 -5.21 17.42
CA THR A 52 -5.33 -6.00 16.99
C THR A 52 -4.08 -5.15 16.77
N THR A 53 -2.92 -5.79 16.86
CA THR A 53 -1.62 -5.21 16.49
C THR A 53 -1.17 -5.84 15.19
N GLY A 54 -0.52 -5.05 14.32
CA GLY A 54 0.06 -5.56 13.09
C GLY A 54 1.16 -4.66 12.55
N GLU A 55 1.67 -5.00 11.38
CA GLU A 55 2.70 -4.24 10.67
C GLU A 55 2.31 -4.03 9.21
N VAL A 56 2.52 -2.81 8.73
CA VAL A 56 2.54 -2.49 7.30
C VAL A 56 3.98 -2.13 6.93
N VAL A 57 4.55 -2.85 5.97
CA VAL A 57 5.93 -2.68 5.50
C VAL A 57 5.92 -2.14 4.08
N VAL A 58 6.54 -0.98 3.90
CA VAL A 58 6.84 -0.41 2.57
C VAL A 58 8.28 -0.77 2.20
N THR A 59 8.45 -1.73 1.30
CA THR A 59 9.75 -2.17 0.81
C THR A 59 10.07 -1.49 -0.51
N ALA A 60 11.25 -0.87 -0.62
CA ALA A 60 11.73 -0.24 -1.85
C ALA A 60 13.09 -0.81 -2.25
N ARG A 61 13.17 -1.43 -3.43
CA ARG A 61 14.39 -2.05 -3.97
C ARG A 61 14.69 -1.48 -5.34
N ARG A 62 15.77 -0.69 -5.44
CA ARG A 62 16.25 -0.15 -6.70
C ARG A 62 17.35 -1.05 -7.28
N SER A 63 17.20 -1.49 -8.52
CA SER A 63 18.24 -2.23 -9.24
C SER A 63 18.14 -2.01 -10.76
N ALA A 64 19.28 -1.95 -11.45
CA ALA A 64 19.36 -1.90 -12.92
C ALA A 64 18.46 -0.85 -13.65
N GLY A 65 18.16 0.28 -13.00
CA GLY A 65 17.27 1.31 -13.57
C GLY A 65 15.78 1.01 -13.41
N VAL A 66 15.43 0.13 -12.47
CA VAL A 66 14.08 -0.20 -12.05
C VAL A 66 13.96 0.03 -10.54
N LEU A 67 12.78 0.45 -10.09
CA LEU A 67 12.44 0.54 -8.68
C LEU A 67 11.21 -0.33 -8.41
N ASP A 68 11.43 -1.42 -7.67
CA ASP A 68 10.37 -2.26 -7.17
C ASP A 68 9.92 -1.74 -5.80
N VAL A 69 8.62 -1.52 -5.66
CA VAL A 69 7.99 -1.09 -4.43
C VAL A 69 6.91 -2.08 -4.04
N VAL A 70 6.92 -2.52 -2.78
CA VAL A 70 5.92 -3.41 -2.21
C VAL A 70 5.36 -2.78 -0.94
N VAL A 71 4.04 -2.66 -0.85
CA VAL A 71 3.33 -2.36 0.40
C VAL A 71 2.70 -3.66 0.88
N ALA A 72 3.15 -4.15 2.02
CA ALA A 72 2.73 -5.45 2.56
C ALA A 72 2.20 -5.30 3.99
N ASP A 73 1.04 -5.88 4.27
CA ASP A 73 0.55 -6.04 5.64
C ASP A 73 0.66 -7.51 6.11
N ASP A 74 0.51 -7.74 7.42
CA ASP A 74 0.40 -9.07 8.04
C ASP A 74 -1.01 -9.35 8.58
N GLY A 75 -2.02 -8.68 8.03
CA GLY A 75 -3.39 -8.75 8.52
C GLY A 75 -4.21 -9.90 7.93
N ASN A 76 -5.52 -9.66 7.85
CA ASN A 76 -6.53 -10.63 7.45
C ASN A 76 -6.44 -11.05 5.97
N GLY A 77 -5.66 -10.33 5.16
CA GLY A 77 -5.49 -10.59 3.73
C GLY A 77 -6.66 -10.09 2.88
N LEU A 78 -6.69 -10.54 1.63
CA LEU A 78 -7.74 -10.15 0.68
C LEU A 78 -9.03 -10.93 0.93
N PRO A 79 -10.20 -10.28 0.78
CA PRO A 79 -11.48 -10.99 0.87
C PRO A 79 -11.61 -12.02 -0.28
N GLU A 80 -12.41 -13.06 -0.04
CA GLU A 80 -12.71 -14.06 -1.06
C GLU A 80 -13.32 -13.40 -2.30
N GLY A 81 -12.83 -13.76 -3.48
CA GLY A 81 -13.28 -13.19 -4.75
C GLY A 81 -12.84 -11.74 -4.99
N PHE A 82 -11.86 -11.22 -4.24
CA PHE A 82 -11.28 -9.91 -4.51
C PHE A 82 -10.77 -9.82 -5.95
N ASP A 83 -11.28 -8.85 -6.68
CA ASP A 83 -10.83 -8.48 -8.01
C ASP A 83 -10.48 -6.99 -8.00
N ILE A 84 -9.23 -6.70 -8.35
CA ILE A 84 -8.71 -5.34 -8.39
C ILE A 84 -9.40 -4.48 -9.46
N GLU A 85 -9.84 -5.09 -10.55
CA GLU A 85 -10.52 -4.41 -11.66
C GLU A 85 -11.98 -4.11 -11.29
N ALA A 86 -12.63 -5.04 -10.58
CA ALA A 86 -13.99 -4.83 -10.06
C ALA A 86 -14.03 -3.96 -8.79
N SER A 87 -12.88 -3.73 -8.14
CA SER A 87 -12.82 -2.96 -6.90
C SER A 87 -13.08 -1.47 -7.16
N ALA A 88 -14.26 -1.02 -6.72
CA ALA A 88 -14.80 0.33 -6.92
C ALA A 88 -14.36 1.35 -5.84
N GLY A 89 -13.47 0.95 -4.93
CA GLY A 89 -12.97 1.83 -3.87
C GLY A 89 -12.21 3.02 -4.45
N LEU A 90 -12.56 4.23 -4.00
CA LEU A 90 -11.96 5.49 -4.47
C LEU A 90 -10.43 5.51 -4.30
N GLY A 91 -9.89 4.93 -3.21
CA GLY A 91 -8.43 4.86 -3.01
C GLY A 91 -7.73 4.03 -4.11
N LEU A 92 -8.27 2.85 -4.44
CA LEU A 92 -7.68 2.00 -5.48
C LEU A 92 -7.86 2.59 -6.89
N SER A 93 -8.93 3.33 -7.16
CA SER A 93 -9.09 4.03 -8.44
C SER A 93 -8.11 5.19 -8.61
N ILE A 94 -7.79 5.92 -7.53
CA ILE A 94 -6.73 6.93 -7.51
C ILE A 94 -5.38 6.26 -7.79
N VAL A 95 -5.08 5.15 -7.10
CA VAL A 95 -3.83 4.41 -7.28
C VAL A 95 -3.66 3.97 -8.73
N ARG A 96 -4.68 3.33 -9.33
CA ARG A 96 -4.63 2.88 -10.73
C ARG A 96 -4.41 4.05 -11.69
N THR A 97 -5.20 5.11 -11.54
CA THR A 97 -5.09 6.31 -12.39
C THR A 97 -3.69 6.89 -12.36
N LEU A 98 -3.10 7.09 -11.19
CA LEU A 98 -1.76 7.67 -11.06
C LEU A 98 -0.66 6.75 -11.59
N LEU A 99 -0.80 5.43 -11.39
CA LEU A 99 0.13 4.45 -11.93
C LEU A 99 0.13 4.45 -13.46
N GLU A 100 -1.07 4.47 -14.06
CA GLU A 100 -1.24 4.44 -15.51
C GLU A 100 -0.88 5.79 -16.16
N SER A 101 -1.36 6.92 -15.63
CA SER A 101 -1.23 8.23 -16.28
C SER A 101 0.12 8.90 -16.03
N GLU A 102 0.69 8.77 -14.84
CA GLU A 102 1.90 9.52 -14.45
C GLU A 102 3.15 8.63 -14.44
N LEU A 103 3.00 7.37 -14.02
CA LEU A 103 4.12 6.48 -13.74
C LEU A 103 4.36 5.42 -14.81
N ASP A 104 3.46 5.27 -15.79
CA ASP A 104 3.52 4.25 -16.83
C ASP A 104 3.77 2.85 -16.22
N SER A 105 2.93 2.50 -15.25
CA SER A 105 3.07 1.31 -14.41
C SER A 105 1.70 0.76 -14.04
N THR A 106 1.66 -0.46 -13.50
CA THR A 106 0.43 -1.10 -13.04
C THR A 106 0.55 -1.55 -11.58
N LEU A 107 -0.59 -1.81 -10.96
CA LEU A 107 -0.68 -2.37 -9.62
C LEU A 107 -0.96 -3.87 -9.69
N CYS A 108 -0.19 -4.68 -8.97
CA CYS A 108 -0.54 -6.07 -8.71
C CYS A 108 -0.84 -6.23 -7.21
N VAL A 109 -2.03 -6.74 -6.87
CA VAL A 109 -2.40 -7.02 -5.48
C VAL A 109 -2.62 -8.52 -5.32
N ARG A 110 -2.04 -9.11 -4.27
CA ARG A 110 -2.12 -10.56 -4.03
C ARG A 110 -2.05 -10.91 -2.55
N PRO A 111 -2.48 -12.12 -2.15
CA PRO A 111 -2.21 -12.63 -0.81
C PRO A 111 -0.72 -12.74 -0.55
N ARG A 112 -0.29 -12.37 0.66
CA ARG A 112 1.08 -12.47 1.11
C ARG A 112 1.39 -13.88 1.64
N PRO A 113 2.53 -14.49 1.28
CA PRO A 113 2.97 -15.72 1.93
C PRO A 113 3.15 -15.52 3.45
N GLY A 114 2.44 -16.32 4.25
CA GLY A 114 2.46 -16.21 5.71
C GLY A 114 1.36 -15.33 6.32
N GLY A 115 0.44 -14.79 5.50
CA GLY A 115 -0.70 -13.98 5.96
C GLY A 115 -0.60 -12.51 5.52
N GLY A 116 -1.75 -11.87 5.33
CA GLY A 116 -1.86 -10.48 4.86
C GLY A 116 -1.94 -10.31 3.35
N THR A 117 -1.76 -9.06 2.91
CA THR A 117 -1.81 -8.65 1.50
C THR A 117 -0.48 -8.04 1.06
N GLU A 118 -0.11 -8.23 -0.21
CA GLU A 118 0.97 -7.52 -0.89
C GLU A 118 0.42 -6.73 -2.08
N ALA A 119 0.74 -5.44 -2.13
CA ALA A 119 0.55 -4.56 -3.28
C ALA A 119 1.91 -4.23 -3.90
N LEU A 120 2.12 -4.60 -5.17
CA LEU A 120 3.39 -4.53 -5.88
C LEU A 120 3.31 -3.52 -7.03
N ILE A 121 4.35 -2.69 -7.14
CA ILE A 121 4.55 -1.70 -8.18
C ILE A 121 5.98 -1.81 -8.69
N THR A 122 6.16 -1.84 -10.01
CA THR A 122 7.49 -1.82 -10.65
C THR A 122 7.60 -0.60 -11.53
N LEU A 123 8.48 0.33 -11.16
CA LEU A 123 8.71 1.57 -11.89
C LEU A 123 9.96 1.48 -12.76
N SER A 124 9.85 1.84 -14.05
CA SER A 124 11.02 2.10 -14.88
C SER A 124 11.62 3.47 -14.56
N LEU A 125 12.92 3.50 -14.30
CA LEU A 125 13.68 4.73 -14.05
C LEU A 125 14.50 5.16 -15.26
N ARG A 126 14.40 4.44 -16.39
CA ARG A 126 15.17 4.73 -17.60
C ARG A 126 14.43 5.77 -18.44
N GLY A 127 15.12 6.86 -18.79
CA GLY A 127 14.60 7.87 -19.72
C GLY A 127 13.76 8.98 -19.09
N ARG A 128 13.84 9.17 -17.76
CA ARG A 128 13.13 10.24 -17.02
C ARG A 128 14.02 10.89 -15.98
#